data_AF-A0A7S3Y246-F1
#
_entry.id   AF-A0A7S3Y246-F1
#
_cell.length_a   1.000
_cell.length_b   1.000
_cell.length_c   1.000
_cell.angle_alpha   90.00
_cell.angle_beta   90.00
_cell.angle_gamma   90.00
#
_symmetry.space_group_name_H-M   'P 1'
#
loop_
_entity.id
_entity.type
_entity.pdbx_description
1 polymer ?
#
loop_
_entity_poly.entity_id
_entity_poly.type
_entity_poly.pdbx_seq_one_letter_code
_entity_poly.pdbx_strand_id
1 'polypeptide(L)'
;AYAVDWDLLAKLPHPNELEDKSTYPFYGQLAYQVQKDLEETALSFIRDLRERTGAKNLCLAGGVALNSVLNGRISEESGFENVYIPPYPGDEGVAVGCAVFGLHNLQKGKKTKVNPPRKYFLPYQGKAYGEDEVLDALGDFAPWVEVERFGGGGGGE
;
A
#
# COMPACT_ATOMS: atom_id res chain seq x y z
N ALA A 1 -15.50 -13.09 -26.81
CA ALA A 1 -14.71 -12.11 -26.05
C ALA A 1 -15.59 -10.88 -25.86
N TYR A 2 -15.82 -10.45 -24.62
CA TYR A 2 -16.53 -9.20 -24.37
C TYR A 2 -15.53 -8.07 -24.61
N ALA A 3 -15.74 -7.29 -25.67
CA ALA A 3 -14.94 -6.09 -25.91
C ALA A 3 -15.55 -4.95 -25.11
N VAL A 4 -14.74 -4.28 -24.29
CA VAL A 4 -15.17 -3.06 -23.58
C VAL A 4 -15.20 -1.92 -24.59
N ASP A 5 -16.34 -1.27 -24.75
CA ASP A 5 -16.48 -0.05 -25.54
C ASP A 5 -16.00 1.15 -24.72
N TRP A 6 -14.70 1.45 -24.84
CA TRP A 6 -14.05 2.54 -24.10
C TRP A 6 -14.60 3.92 -24.46
N ASP A 7 -15.04 4.13 -25.70
CA ASP A 7 -15.60 5.41 -26.16
C ASP A 7 -16.99 5.66 -25.57
N LEU A 8 -17.80 4.60 -25.42
CA LEU A 8 -19.05 4.67 -24.68
C LEU A 8 -18.79 4.95 -23.20
N LEU A 9 -17.85 4.22 -22.59
CA LEU A 9 -17.58 4.33 -21.16
C LEU A 9 -17.13 5.74 -20.76
N ALA A 10 -16.29 6.38 -21.59
CA ALA A 10 -15.80 7.74 -21.36
C ALA A 10 -16.90 8.81 -21.44
N LYS A 11 -18.04 8.51 -22.08
CA LYS A 11 -19.18 9.44 -22.23
C LYS A 11 -20.23 9.26 -21.14
N LEU A 12 -20.17 8.19 -20.36
CA LEU A 12 -21.11 7.96 -19.27
C LEU A 12 -20.81 8.94 -18.11
N PRO A 13 -21.85 9.43 -17.41
CA PRO A 13 -21.65 10.23 -16.21
C PRO A 13 -20.94 9.41 -15.14
N HIS A 14 -20.31 10.11 -14.18
CA HIS A 14 -19.58 9.42 -13.12
C HIS A 14 -20.54 8.47 -12.37
N PRO A 15 -20.15 7.23 -12.01
CA PRO A 15 -21.08 6.28 -11.38
C PRO A 15 -21.74 6.79 -10.08
N ASN A 16 -21.08 7.69 -9.36
CA ASN A 16 -21.63 8.35 -8.16
C ASN A 16 -22.72 9.40 -8.47
N GLU A 17 -22.86 9.83 -9.72
CA GLU A 17 -23.88 10.78 -10.19
C GLU A 17 -25.12 10.06 -10.73
N LEU A 18 -25.12 8.72 -10.75
CA LEU A 18 -26.27 7.93 -11.18
C LEU A 18 -27.32 7.86 -10.06
N GLU A 19 -28.47 8.50 -10.28
CA GLU A 19 -29.63 8.40 -9.38
C GLU A 19 -30.22 6.98 -9.36
N ASP A 20 -30.14 6.27 -10.49
CA ASP A 20 -30.62 4.88 -10.64
C ASP A 20 -29.52 3.84 -10.34
N LYS A 21 -29.68 3.15 -9.20
CA LYS A 21 -28.78 2.09 -8.74
C LYS A 21 -28.98 0.75 -9.44
N SER A 22 -29.96 0.62 -10.34
CA SER A 22 -30.17 -0.60 -11.15
C SER A 22 -28.93 -0.97 -11.98
N THR A 23 -28.05 0.00 -12.25
CA THR A 23 -26.80 -0.15 -13.01
C THR A 23 -25.61 -0.64 -12.16
N TYR A 24 -25.71 -0.71 -10.83
CA TYR A 24 -24.61 -1.11 -9.96
C TYR A 24 -24.02 -2.50 -10.27
N PRO A 25 -24.84 -3.54 -10.59
CA PRO A 25 -24.30 -4.83 -11.01
C PRO A 25 -23.42 -4.75 -12.26
N PHE A 26 -23.75 -3.88 -13.21
CA PHE A 26 -22.94 -3.67 -14.42
C PHE A 26 -21.58 -3.06 -14.06
N TYR A 27 -21.53 -2.00 -13.24
CA TYR A 27 -20.27 -1.41 -12.79
C TYR A 27 -19.44 -2.37 -11.92
N GLY A 28 -20.10 -3.21 -11.12
CA GLY A 28 -19.41 -4.28 -10.38
C GLY A 28 -18.73 -5.29 -11.30
N GLN A 29 -19.42 -5.72 -12.36
CA GLN A 29 -18.85 -6.60 -13.39
C GLN A 29 -17.71 -5.94 -14.16
N LEU A 30 -17.85 -4.66 -14.50
CA LEU A 30 -16.79 -3.90 -15.16
C LEU A 30 -15.56 -3.76 -14.27
N ALA A 31 -15.73 -3.36 -13.01
CA ALA A 31 -14.63 -3.23 -12.05
C ALA A 31 -13.93 -4.57 -11.84
N TYR A 32 -14.70 -5.66 -11.73
CA TYR A 32 -14.15 -7.01 -11.68
C TYR A 32 -13.33 -7.35 -12.92
N GLN A 33 -13.83 -7.07 -14.13
CA GLN A 33 -13.12 -7.37 -15.37
C GLN A 33 -11.82 -6.56 -15.48
N VAL A 34 -11.86 -5.26 -15.17
CA VAL A 34 -10.66 -4.40 -15.18
C VAL A 34 -9.63 -4.86 -14.15
N GLN A 35 -10.06 -5.23 -12.94
CA GLN A 35 -9.17 -5.78 -11.91
C GLN A 35 -8.54 -7.09 -12.39
N LYS A 36 -9.34 -7.98 -12.97
CA LYS A 36 -8.85 -9.26 -13.51
C LYS A 36 -7.83 -9.05 -14.62
N ASP A 37 -8.11 -8.15 -15.57
CA ASP A 37 -7.21 -7.85 -16.68
C ASP A 37 -5.90 -7.23 -16.17
N LEU A 38 -5.97 -6.34 -15.18
CA LEU A 38 -4.81 -5.78 -14.50
C LEU A 38 -3.96 -6.89 -13.86
N GLU A 39 -4.58 -7.80 -13.12
CA GLU A 39 -3.88 -8.88 -12.44
C GLU A 39 -3.21 -9.86 -13.40
N GLU A 40 -3.93 -10.30 -14.43
CA GLU A 40 -3.39 -11.22 -15.44
C GLU A 40 -2.23 -10.59 -16.20
N THR A 41 -2.36 -9.32 -16.59
CA THR A 41 -1.32 -8.55 -17.26
C THR A 41 -0.09 -8.38 -16.36
N ALA A 42 -0.29 -7.90 -15.13
CA ALA A 42 0.80 -7.67 -14.18
C ALA A 42 1.56 -8.97 -13.85
N LEU A 43 0.84 -10.07 -13.57
CA LEU A 43 1.45 -11.37 -13.31
C LEU A 43 2.26 -11.87 -14.51
N SER A 44 1.77 -11.68 -15.73
CA SER A 44 2.51 -12.04 -16.94
C SER A 44 3.85 -11.30 -17.03
N PHE A 45 3.85 -9.97 -16.85
CA PHE A 45 5.08 -9.17 -16.85
C PHE A 45 6.04 -9.55 -15.71
N ILE A 46 5.52 -9.80 -14.51
CA ILE A 46 6.34 -10.13 -13.34
C ILE A 46 7.00 -11.51 -13.50
N ARG A 47 6.28 -12.50 -14.07
CA ARG A 47 6.85 -13.82 -14.37
C ARG A 47 7.94 -13.73 -15.44
N ASP A 48 7.71 -12.98 -16.52
CA ASP A 48 8.75 -12.69 -17.53
C ASP A 48 9.99 -12.04 -16.90
N LEU A 49 9.79 -11.03 -16.04
CA LEU A 49 10.87 -10.36 -15.32
C LEU A 49 11.69 -11.35 -14.48
N ARG A 50 11.03 -12.27 -13.77
CA ARG A 50 11.70 -13.32 -12.98
C ARG A 50 12.55 -14.22 -13.87
N GLU A 51 11.99 -14.72 -14.97
CA GLU A 51 12.70 -15.61 -15.91
C GLU A 51 13.92 -14.93 -16.51
N ARG A 52 13.80 -13.66 -16.88
CA ARG A 52 14.89 -12.88 -17.50
C ARG A 52 16.00 -12.49 -16.54
N THR A 53 15.66 -12.23 -15.27
CA THR A 53 16.63 -11.75 -14.28
C THR A 53 17.21 -12.87 -13.42
N GLY A 54 16.49 -13.99 -13.26
CA GLY A 54 16.81 -15.05 -12.30
C GLY A 54 16.77 -14.58 -10.84
N ALA A 55 16.19 -13.40 -10.57
CA ALA A 55 16.17 -12.83 -9.23
C ALA A 55 15.21 -13.59 -8.32
N LYS A 56 15.63 -13.76 -7.06
CA LYS A 56 14.81 -14.39 -6.00
C LYS A 56 13.88 -13.40 -5.30
N ASN A 57 14.21 -12.11 -5.35
CA ASN A 57 13.53 -11.06 -4.61
C ASN A 57 12.89 -10.06 -5.59
N LEU A 58 11.62 -9.74 -5.35
CA LEU A 58 10.86 -8.72 -6.07
C LEU A 58 10.58 -7.55 -5.13
N CYS A 59 10.88 -6.34 -5.59
CA CYS A 59 10.42 -5.10 -4.96
C CYS A 59 9.39 -4.43 -5.85
N LEU A 60 8.21 -4.11 -5.33
CA LEU A 60 7.16 -3.38 -6.05
C LEU A 60 7.02 -1.97 -5.49
N ALA A 61 6.88 -1.01 -6.40
CA ALA A 61 6.58 0.39 -6.12
C ALA A 61 5.70 0.94 -7.25
N GLY A 62 5.23 2.18 -7.09
CA GLY A 62 4.17 2.82 -7.88
C GLY A 62 2.79 2.66 -7.23
N GLY A 63 1.87 3.58 -7.56
CA GLY A 63 0.52 3.60 -6.95
C GLY A 63 -0.29 2.31 -7.16
N VAL A 64 -0.04 1.57 -8.25
CA VAL A 64 -0.70 0.27 -8.49
C VAL A 64 -0.31 -0.77 -7.43
N ALA A 65 0.88 -0.67 -6.83
CA ALA A 65 1.31 -1.57 -5.77
C ALA A 65 0.57 -1.32 -4.42
N LEU A 66 -0.35 -0.37 -4.34
CA LEU A 66 -1.33 -0.26 -3.25
C LEU A 66 -2.46 -1.30 -3.36
N ASN A 67 -2.61 -1.96 -4.51
CA ASN A 67 -3.67 -2.94 -4.73
C ASN A 67 -3.38 -4.26 -3.97
N SER A 68 -4.02 -4.44 -2.81
CA SER A 68 -3.77 -5.59 -1.94
C SER A 68 -4.15 -6.93 -2.57
N VAL A 69 -5.19 -6.96 -3.40
CA VAL A 69 -5.65 -8.19 -4.09
C VAL A 69 -4.58 -8.65 -5.08
N LEU A 70 -4.11 -7.72 -5.92
CA LEU A 70 -2.99 -7.95 -6.83
C LEU A 70 -1.73 -8.40 -6.08
N ASN A 71 -1.39 -7.73 -4.98
CA ASN A 71 -0.20 -8.05 -4.18
C ASN A 71 -0.24 -9.46 -3.60
N GLY A 72 -1.42 -9.92 -3.13
CA GLY A 72 -1.62 -11.29 -2.68
C GLY A 72 -1.33 -12.29 -3.80
N ARG A 73 -1.95 -12.08 -4.97
CA ARG A 73 -1.70 -12.92 -6.15
C ARG A 73 -0.25 -12.91 -6.59
N ILE A 74 0.44 -11.77 -6.58
CA ILE A 74 1.87 -11.70 -6.92
C ILE A 74 2.69 -12.50 -5.90
N SER A 75 2.41 -12.38 -4.60
CA SER A 75 3.13 -13.12 -3.56
C SER A 75 2.98 -14.64 -3.72
N GLU A 76 1.82 -15.12 -4.15
CA GLU A 76 1.53 -16.55 -4.26
C GLU A 76 1.90 -17.13 -5.63
N GLU A 77 1.69 -16.38 -6.71
CA GLU A 77 1.70 -16.93 -8.07
C GLU A 77 2.86 -16.45 -8.96
N SER A 78 3.67 -15.49 -8.52
CA SER A 78 4.76 -14.95 -9.34
C SER A 78 6.02 -15.84 -9.37
N GLY A 79 6.17 -16.71 -8.38
CA GLY A 79 7.34 -17.59 -8.22
C GLY A 79 8.58 -16.92 -7.61
N PHE A 80 8.52 -15.64 -7.24
CA PHE A 80 9.58 -15.02 -6.44
C PHE A 80 9.61 -15.62 -5.02
N GLU A 81 10.80 -15.77 -4.43
CA GLU A 81 10.95 -16.29 -3.07
C GLU A 81 10.57 -15.25 -2.02
N ASN A 82 10.84 -13.98 -2.31
CA ASN A 82 10.50 -12.86 -1.44
C ASN A 82 9.88 -11.72 -2.25
N VAL A 83 8.76 -11.20 -1.78
CA VAL A 83 8.12 -9.99 -2.32
C VAL A 83 8.13 -8.91 -1.24
N TYR A 84 8.61 -7.72 -1.59
CA TYR A 84 8.62 -6.56 -0.72
C TYR A 84 7.90 -5.38 -1.37
N ILE A 85 7.01 -4.77 -0.60
CA ILE A 85 6.28 -3.56 -0.96
C ILE A 85 6.49 -2.57 0.19
N PRO A 86 7.06 -1.38 -0.06
CA PRO A 86 7.23 -0.40 0.99
C PRO A 86 5.85 0.12 1.45
N PRO A 87 5.72 0.68 2.67
CA PRO A 87 4.44 1.18 3.16
C PRO A 87 3.82 2.31 2.33
N TYR A 88 4.66 3.04 1.59
CA TYR A 88 4.32 4.17 0.73
C TYR A 88 4.79 3.89 -0.71
N PRO A 89 4.23 2.88 -1.40
CA PRO A 89 4.74 2.50 -2.70
C PRO A 89 4.45 3.56 -3.78
N GLY A 90 3.47 4.44 -3.59
CA GLY A 90 3.12 5.49 -4.55
C GLY A 90 4.00 6.73 -4.49
N ASP A 91 3.47 7.83 -5.01
CA ASP A 91 4.17 9.12 -5.10
C ASP A 91 4.55 9.68 -3.72
N GLU A 92 3.76 9.34 -2.70
CA GLU A 92 4.03 9.67 -1.30
C GLU A 92 5.36 9.08 -0.79
N GLY A 93 5.89 8.07 -1.48
CA GLY A 93 7.17 7.43 -1.18
C GLY A 93 8.40 7.99 -1.86
N VAL A 94 8.25 8.86 -2.88
CA VAL A 94 9.35 9.28 -3.76
C VAL A 94 10.45 9.97 -2.98
N ALA A 95 10.10 10.85 -2.04
CA ALA A 95 11.08 11.55 -1.20
C ALA A 95 11.98 10.58 -0.42
N VAL A 96 11.38 9.52 0.13
CA VAL A 96 12.15 8.48 0.84
C VAL A 96 13.00 7.67 -0.13
N GLY A 97 12.46 7.32 -1.30
CA GLY A 97 13.20 6.64 -2.37
C GLY A 97 14.45 7.42 -2.80
N CYS A 98 14.31 8.74 -3.01
CA CYS A 98 15.42 9.63 -3.33
C CYS A 98 16.48 9.68 -2.21
N ALA A 99 16.05 9.75 -0.94
CA ALA A 99 16.97 9.74 0.19
C ALA A 99 17.75 8.41 0.30
N VAL A 100 17.07 7.27 0.14
CA VAL A 100 17.69 5.94 0.13
C VAL A 100 18.66 5.80 -1.05
N PHE A 101 18.28 6.26 -2.24
CA PHE A 101 19.14 6.28 -3.42
C PHE A 101 20.39 7.14 -3.19
N GLY A 102 20.23 8.35 -2.67
CA GLY A 102 21.36 9.24 -2.33
C GLY A 102 22.30 8.60 -1.32
N LEU A 103 21.75 8.04 -0.23
CA LEU A 103 22.52 7.33 0.79
C LEU A 103 23.31 6.15 0.21
N HIS A 104 22.68 5.34 -0.63
CA HIS A 104 23.32 4.20 -1.29
C HIS A 104 24.52 4.62 -2.15
N ASN A 105 24.35 5.69 -2.94
CA ASN A 105 25.40 6.22 -3.81
C ASN A 105 26.56 6.85 -3.01
N LEU A 106 26.25 7.64 -1.98
CA LEU A 106 27.27 8.23 -1.11
C LEU A 106 28.09 7.17 -0.38
N GLN A 107 27.48 6.03 -0.03
CA GLN A 107 28.15 4.93 0.65
C GLN A 107 28.86 3.95 -0.29
N LYS A 108 28.84 4.18 -1.61
CA LYS A 108 29.44 3.31 -2.64
C LYS A 108 29.04 1.83 -2.45
N GLY A 109 27.77 1.58 -2.14
CA GLY A 109 27.25 0.23 -1.94
C GLY A 109 27.67 -0.47 -0.63
N LYS A 110 28.34 0.21 0.30
CA LYS A 110 28.54 -0.34 1.65
C LYS A 110 27.20 -0.43 2.37
N LYS A 111 26.92 -1.58 3.01
CA LYS A 111 25.69 -1.75 3.81
C LYS A 111 25.69 -0.76 4.96
N THR A 112 24.70 0.13 5.00
CA THR A 112 24.47 0.98 6.17
C THR A 112 24.01 0.11 7.33
N LYS A 113 24.74 0.15 8.45
CA LYS A 113 24.20 -0.34 9.72
C LYS A 113 23.17 0.68 10.19
N VAL A 114 21.90 0.43 9.90
CA VAL A 114 20.80 1.17 10.52
C VAL A 114 20.75 0.72 11.98
N ASN A 115 20.86 1.64 12.94
CA ASN A 115 20.76 1.35 14.36
C ASN A 115 19.56 2.11 14.95
N PRO A 116 18.56 1.43 15.55
CA PRO A 116 18.43 -0.03 15.66
C PRO A 116 18.24 -0.70 14.30
N PRO A 117 18.67 -1.97 14.14
CA PRO A 117 18.44 -2.73 12.92
C PRO A 117 16.93 -2.91 12.73
N ARG A 118 16.32 -2.06 11.91
CA ARG A 118 14.92 -2.23 11.54
C ARG A 118 14.84 -3.27 10.44
N LYS A 119 14.18 -4.39 10.73
CA LYS A 119 13.93 -5.47 9.77
C LYS A 119 13.03 -5.00 8.62
N TYR A 120 12.19 -3.98 8.87
CA TYR A 120 11.25 -3.40 7.91
C TYR A 120 11.16 -1.89 8.08
N PHE A 121 10.80 -1.19 6.99
CA PHE A 121 10.43 0.21 7.07
C PHE A 121 9.04 0.33 7.70
N LEU A 122 8.91 1.05 8.83
CA LEU A 122 7.63 1.23 9.50
C LEU A 122 6.88 2.44 8.92
N PRO A 123 5.55 2.39 8.77
CA PRO A 123 4.75 3.55 8.36
C PRO A 123 4.69 4.65 9.43
N TYR A 124 5.03 4.34 10.69
CA TYR A 124 5.00 5.26 11.82
C TYR A 124 6.26 6.15 11.87
N GLN A 125 6.41 7.05 10.90
CA GLN A 125 7.51 8.04 10.85
C GLN A 125 7.04 9.48 11.14
N GLY A 126 5.77 9.65 11.51
CA GLY A 126 5.20 10.95 11.85
C GLY A 126 5.58 11.42 13.26
N LYS A 127 4.97 12.54 13.69
CA LYS A 127 5.09 13.05 15.05
C LYS A 127 4.57 12.00 16.05
N ALA A 128 5.38 11.72 17.07
CA ALA A 128 4.92 11.00 18.25
C ALA A 128 4.29 11.99 19.24
N TYR A 129 3.22 11.56 19.91
CA TYR A 129 2.49 12.36 20.89
C TYR A 129 2.71 11.81 22.30
N GLY A 130 3.00 12.70 23.25
CA GLY A 130 3.13 12.35 24.65
C GLY A 130 1.77 12.11 25.31
N GLU A 131 1.78 11.45 26.47
CA GLU A 131 0.55 11.21 27.24
C GLU A 131 -0.18 12.52 27.58
N ASP A 132 0.57 13.55 28.00
CA ASP A 132 -0.01 14.86 28.33
C ASP A 132 -0.69 15.52 27.12
N GLU A 133 -0.08 15.46 25.93
CA GLU A 133 -0.68 16.00 24.70
C GLU A 133 -1.99 15.25 24.35
N VAL A 134 -2.03 13.94 24.59
CA VAL A 134 -3.24 13.13 24.35
C VAL A 134 -4.34 13.48 25.36
N LEU A 135 -4.00 13.63 26.64
CA LEU A 135 -4.97 13.98 27.68
C LEU A 135 -5.53 15.40 27.51
N ASP A 136 -4.67 16.36 27.13
CA ASP A 136 -5.07 17.73 26.83
C ASP A 136 -6.08 17.76 25.67
N ALA A 137 -5.76 17.07 24.57
CA ALA A 137 -6.66 16.95 23.43
C ALA A 137 -7.98 16.25 23.78
N LEU A 138 -7.99 15.26 24.68
CA LEU A 138 -9.24 14.64 25.16
C LEU A 138 -10.06 15.60 26.02
N GLY A 139 -9.41 16.48 26.78
CA GLY A 139 -10.06 17.52 27.59
C GLY A 139 -10.97 18.43 26.76
N ASP A 140 -10.53 18.82 25.57
CA ASP A 140 -11.32 19.65 24.64
C ASP A 140 -12.65 18.99 24.20
N PHE A 141 -12.73 17.66 24.27
CA PHE A 141 -13.91 16.89 23.88
C PHE A 141 -14.65 16.25 25.05
N ALA A 142 -14.32 16.61 26.29
CA ALA A 142 -14.90 16.02 27.51
C ALA A 142 -16.44 15.89 27.54
N PRO A 143 -17.25 16.79 26.93
CA PRO A 143 -18.70 16.62 26.88
C PRO A 143 -19.19 15.45 26.00
N TRP A 144 -18.34 14.93 25.10
CA TRP A 144 -18.72 13.93 24.09
C TRP A 144 -18.01 12.58 24.22
N VAL A 145 -16.97 12.48 25.06
CA VAL A 145 -16.17 11.26 25.19
C VAL A 145 -16.04 10.83 26.64
N GLU A 146 -16.15 9.53 26.89
CA GLU A 146 -15.79 8.89 28.15
C GLU A 146 -14.41 8.26 28.00
N VAL A 147 -13.50 8.53 28.94
CA VAL A 147 -12.10 8.08 28.88
C VAL A 147 -11.88 7.01 29.93
N GLU A 148 -11.68 5.77 29.50
CA GLU A 148 -11.29 4.66 30.35
C GLU A 148 -9.85 4.23 30.05
N ARG A 149 -9.02 4.10 31.08
CA ARG A 149 -7.65 3.58 30.95
C ARG A 149 -7.64 2.07 31.13
N PHE A 150 -7.31 1.33 30.07
CA PHE A 150 -7.11 -0.10 30.15
C PHE A 150 -5.65 -0.45 30.46
N GLY A 151 -5.38 -0.95 31.66
CA GLY A 151 -4.12 -1.62 32.02
C GLY A 151 -3.07 -0.75 32.73
N GLY A 152 -3.10 -0.76 34.06
CA GLY A 152 -1.93 -0.55 34.93
C GLY A 152 -1.62 -1.85 35.66
N GLY A 153 -1.02 -2.83 34.96
CA GLY A 153 -0.47 -4.01 35.62
C GLY A 153 0.78 -3.59 36.38
N GLY A 154 0.68 -3.49 37.71
CA GLY A 154 1.78 -3.15 38.58
C GLY A 154 3.01 -3.99 38.31
N GLY A 155 4.17 -3.34 38.29
CA GLY A 155 5.43 -4.03 38.55
C GLY A 155 5.33 -4.69 39.91
N GLY A 156 5.19 -6.01 39.90
CA GLY A 156 5.65 -6.85 41.00
C GLY A 156 7.17 -6.91 40.91
N GLU A 157 7.82 -6.62 42.04
CA GLU A 157 9.24 -6.85 42.32
C GLU A 157 9.71 -8.26 41.94
#